data_AF-A0A1V6J3X4-F1
#
_entry.id   AF-A0A1V6J3X4-F1
#
_cell.length_a   1.000
_cell.length_b   1.000
_cell.length_c   1.000
_cell.angle_alpha   90.00
_cell.angle_beta   90.00
_cell.angle_gamma   90.00
#
_symmetry.space_group_name_H-M   'P 1'
#
loop_
_entity.id
_entity.type
_entity.pdbx_description
1 polymer ?
#
loop_
_entity_poly.entity_id
_entity_poly.type
_entity_poly.pdbx_seq_one_letter_code
_entity_poly.pdbx_strand_id
1 'polypeptide(L)'
;MFHFAARRIEAHICICFVAYKVYKELERRLRINGINLSVDKVLNIAKTITNLKIKLPKSGETMTMIMLITKKHKSIAPLFDEKFWKNF
;
A
#
# COMPACT_ATOMS: atom_id res chain seq x y z
N MET A 1 2.58 -8.80 -34.13
CA MET A 1 3.79 -9.63 -34.19
C MET A 1 4.22 -9.97 -32.77
N PHE A 2 3.88 -11.15 -32.24
CA PHE A 2 4.36 -11.56 -30.92
C PHE A 2 5.81 -12.06 -31.05
N HIS A 3 6.76 -11.26 -30.60
CA HIS A 3 8.12 -11.75 -30.38
C HIS A 3 8.12 -12.61 -29.11
N PHE A 4 7.75 -13.89 -29.27
CA PHE A 4 7.80 -14.92 -28.23
C PHE A 4 9.26 -15.33 -27.97
N ALA A 5 10.06 -14.43 -27.42
CA ALA A 5 11.32 -14.83 -26.80
C ALA A 5 10.99 -15.58 -25.50
N ALA A 6 11.35 -16.86 -25.39
CA ALA A 6 11.06 -17.69 -24.22
C ALA A 6 11.43 -16.99 -22.89
N ARG A 7 12.56 -16.27 -22.87
CA ARG A 7 13.01 -15.47 -21.72
C ARG A 7 12.01 -14.38 -21.27
N ARG A 8 11.32 -13.74 -22.21
CA ARG A 8 10.32 -12.70 -21.89
C ARG A 8 9.04 -13.31 -21.31
N ILE A 9 8.64 -14.49 -21.77
CA ILE A 9 7.48 -15.22 -21.26
C ILE A 9 7.75 -15.67 -19.82
N GLU A 10 8.91 -16.27 -19.59
CA GLU A 10 9.35 -16.70 -18.26
C GLU A 10 9.42 -15.53 -17.28
N ALA A 11 10.05 -14.41 -17.68
CA ALA A 11 10.12 -13.22 -16.84
C ALA A 11 8.74 -12.63 -16.54
N HIS A 12 7.84 -12.57 -17.52
CA HIS A 12 6.47 -12.07 -17.32
C HIS A 12 5.70 -12.94 -16.32
N ILE A 13 5.75 -14.27 -16.49
CA ILE A 13 5.10 -15.23 -15.59
C ILE A 13 5.65 -15.09 -14.17
N CYS A 14 6.98 -15.01 -14.00
CA CYS A 14 7.62 -14.82 -12.71
C CYS A 14 7.12 -13.54 -12.01
N ILE A 15 7.13 -12.40 -12.71
CA ILE A 15 6.64 -11.12 -12.17
C ILE A 15 5.15 -11.21 -11.82
N CYS A 16 4.34 -11.85 -12.65
CA CYS A 16 2.91 -12.04 -12.37
C CYS A 16 2.67 -12.86 -11.10
N PHE A 17 3.41 -13.96 -10.88
CA PHE A 17 3.30 -14.75 -9.67
C PHE A 17 3.75 -13.99 -8.43
N VAL A 18 4.84 -13.23 -8.51
CA VAL A 18 5.31 -12.39 -7.41
C VAL A 18 4.26 -11.32 -7.07
N ALA A 19 3.74 -10.61 -8.06
CA ALA A 19 2.71 -9.60 -7.88
C ALA A 19 1.43 -10.20 -7.25
N TYR A 20 0.99 -11.37 -7.75
CA TYR A 20 -0.18 -12.06 -7.21
C TYR A 20 0.03 -12.51 -5.77
N LYS A 21 1.22 -13.04 -5.45
CA LYS A 21 1.59 -13.42 -4.07
C LYS A 21 1.50 -12.23 -3.12
N VAL A 22 2.06 -11.07 -3.50
CA VAL A 22 1.98 -9.85 -2.69
C VAL A 22 0.53 -9.40 -2.49
N TYR A 23 -0.28 -9.41 -3.55
CA TYR A 23 -1.70 -9.05 -3.48
C TYR A 23 -2.48 -9.98 -2.54
N LYS A 24 -2.30 -11.31 -2.67
CA LYS A 24 -3.00 -12.29 -1.84
C LYS A 24 -2.55 -12.27 -0.39
N GLU A 25 -1.26 -11.99 -0.14
CA GLU A 25 -0.77 -11.80 1.22
C GLU A 25 -1.41 -10.56 1.86
N LEU A 26 -1.51 -9.44 1.13
CA LEU A 26 -2.22 -8.26 1.62
C LEU A 26 -3.70 -8.56 1.93
N GLU A 27 -4.40 -9.29 1.05
CA GLU A 27 -5.78 -9.72 1.30
C GLU A 27 -5.90 -10.56 2.60
N ARG A 28 -5.00 -11.52 2.79
CA ARG A 28 -4.95 -12.34 4.00
C ARG A 28 -4.74 -11.49 5.24
N ARG A 29 -3.84 -10.50 5.18
CA ARG A 29 -3.54 -9.57 6.30
C ARG A 29 -4.74 -8.71 6.67
N LEU A 30 -5.45 -8.16 5.69
CA LEU A 30 -6.66 -7.37 5.93
C LEU A 30 -7.71 -8.20 6.67
N ARG A 31 -7.91 -9.47 6.28
CA ARG A 31 -8.85 -10.37 6.93
C ARG A 31 -8.48 -10.70 8.38
N ILE A 32 -7.20 -10.98 8.65
CA ILE A 32 -6.72 -11.29 10.02
C ILE A 32 -6.89 -10.10 10.96
N ASN A 33 -6.69 -8.89 10.45
CA ASN A 33 -6.82 -7.66 11.23
C ASN A 33 -8.27 -7.13 11.30
N GLY A 34 -9.27 -7.90 10.83
CA GLY A 34 -10.68 -7.51 10.88
C GLY A 34 -11.06 -6.37 9.93
N ILE A 35 -10.21 -6.01 8.97
CA ILE A 35 -10.51 -4.98 7.97
C ILE A 35 -11.33 -5.65 6.85
N ASN A 36 -12.65 -5.55 6.94
CA ASN A 36 -13.58 -6.15 5.97
C ASN A 36 -13.69 -5.33 4.67
N LEU A 37 -12.56 -5.02 4.05
CA LEU A 37 -12.46 -4.29 2.78
C LEU A 37 -11.67 -5.12 1.77
N SER A 38 -12.04 -5.03 0.49
CA SER A 38 -11.23 -5.59 -0.58
C SER A 38 -9.93 -4.79 -0.74
N VAL A 39 -8.87 -5.46 -1.20
CA VAL A 39 -7.57 -4.83 -1.45
C VAL A 39 -7.72 -3.62 -2.38
N ASP A 40 -8.53 -3.73 -3.43
CA ASP A 40 -8.81 -2.61 -4.36
C ASP A 40 -9.45 -1.40 -3.67
N LYS A 41 -10.38 -1.61 -2.73
CA LYS A 41 -10.98 -0.53 -1.95
C LYS A 41 -9.94 0.13 -1.06
N VAL A 42 -9.09 -0.66 -0.41
CA VAL A 42 -7.98 -0.15 0.42
C VAL A 42 -7.02 0.69 -0.41
N LEU A 43 -6.62 0.21 -1.59
CA LEU A 43 -5.74 0.93 -2.51
C LEU A 43 -6.38 2.24 -3.00
N ASN A 44 -7.67 2.24 -3.33
CA ASN A 44 -8.37 3.45 -3.75
C ASN A 44 -8.43 4.49 -2.62
N ILE A 45 -8.65 4.06 -1.38
CA ILE A 45 -8.62 4.97 -0.22
C ILE A 45 -7.17 5.47 -0.01
N ALA A 46 -6.17 4.61 -0.10
CA ALA A 46 -4.76 4.97 0.08
C ALA A 46 -4.29 6.01 -0.94
N LYS A 47 -4.71 5.90 -2.21
CA LYS A 47 -4.41 6.89 -3.27
C LYS A 47 -4.93 8.30 -2.95
N THR A 48 -5.97 8.41 -2.13
CA THR A 48 -6.54 9.72 -1.73
C THR A 48 -5.90 10.31 -0.47
N ILE A 49 -5.02 9.57 0.20
CA ILE A 49 -4.31 10.07 1.38
C ILE A 49 -3.18 10.97 0.90
N THR A 50 -3.28 12.25 1.24
CA THR A 50 -2.25 13.24 0.91
C THR A 50 -1.15 13.23 1.97
N ASN A 51 0.10 13.24 1.52
CA ASN A 51 1.24 13.48 2.38
C ASN A 51 1.66 14.96 2.25
N LEU A 52 1.60 15.69 3.36
CA LEU A 52 1.92 17.10 3.43
C LEU A 52 3.34 17.29 3.96
N LYS A 53 4.21 17.91 3.15
CA LYS A 53 5.53 18.35 3.59
C LYS A 53 5.44 19.83 3.97
N ILE A 54 5.55 20.14 5.25
CA ILE A 54 5.51 21.50 5.77
C ILE A 54 6.92 21.89 6.20
N LYS A 55 7.40 23.02 5.69
CA LYS A 55 8.62 23.65 6.22
C LYS A 55 8.24 24.52 7.42
N LEU A 56 8.70 24.17 8.61
CA LEU A 56 8.44 24.94 9.82
C LEU A 56 9.13 26.30 9.70
N PRO A 57 8.38 27.41 9.80
CA PRO A 57 8.94 28.74 9.61
C PRO A 57 9.93 29.14 10.70
N LYS A 58 9.87 28.48 11.87
CA LYS A 58 10.70 28.81 13.04
C LYS A 58 11.97 27.95 13.18
N SER A 59 11.93 26.65 12.90
CA SER A 59 13.13 25.78 12.99
C SER A 59 13.75 25.43 11.64
N GLY A 60 13.10 25.77 10.51
CA GLY A 60 13.59 25.48 9.16
C GLY A 60 13.47 24.00 8.77
N GLU A 61 13.09 23.12 9.71
CA GLU A 61 12.89 21.69 9.48
C GLU A 61 11.68 21.40 8.59
N THR A 62 11.80 20.36 7.77
CA THR A 62 10.70 19.89 6.93
C THR A 62 10.02 18.73 7.61
N MET A 63 8.82 18.96 8.13
CA MET A 63 7.99 17.93 8.74
C MET A 63 7.07 17.32 7.68
N THR A 64 7.00 16.00 7.66
CA THR A 64 6.17 15.24 6.73
C THR A 64 4.99 14.65 7.52
N MET A 65 3.75 15.00 7.16
CA MET A 65 2.54 14.55 7.86
C MET A 65 1.55 13.90 6.91
N ILE A 66 1.06 12.72 7.31
CA ILE A 66 0.06 11.97 6.57
C ILE A 66 -1.33 12.44 7.02
N MET A 67 -2.15 12.89 6.07
CA MET A 67 -3.47 13.45 6.35
C MET A 67 -4.56 12.37 6.38
N LEU A 68 -4.78 11.75 7.55
CA LEU A 68 -5.83 10.73 7.77
C LEU A 68 -7.16 11.36 8.25
N ILE A 69 -7.72 12.27 7.44
CA ILE A 69 -8.82 13.14 7.87
C ILE A 69 -10.18 12.43 7.82
N THR A 70 -10.43 11.66 6.77
CA THR A 70 -11.77 11.08 6.53
C THR A 70 -11.99 9.79 7.33
N LYS A 71 -13.26 9.45 7.61
CA LYS A 71 -13.62 8.14 8.21
C LYS A 71 -13.09 6.96 7.39
N LYS A 72 -13.03 7.10 6.06
CA LYS A 72 -12.45 6.10 5.16
C LYS A 72 -10.94 5.96 5.37
N HIS A 73 -10.21 7.07 5.50
CA HIS A 73 -8.78 7.04 5.81
C HIS A 73 -8.51 6.39 7.17
N LYS A 74 -9.33 6.68 8.18
CA LYS A 74 -9.22 6.06 9.51
C LYS A 74 -9.38 4.54 9.48
N SER A 75 -10.23 4.01 8.58
CA SER A 75 -10.42 2.56 8.44
C SER A 75 -9.17 1.80 7.97
N ILE A 76 -8.25 2.49 7.29
CA ILE A 76 -6.98 1.91 6.80
C ILE A 76 -5.76 2.46 7.52
N ALA A 77 -5.95 3.32 8.53
CA ALA A 77 -4.87 3.93 9.30
C ALA A 77 -3.89 2.92 9.93
N PRO A 78 -4.34 1.75 10.43
CA PRO A 78 -3.42 0.75 10.98
C PRO A 78 -2.34 0.29 9.99
N LEU A 79 -2.63 0.28 8.68
CA LEU A 79 -1.68 -0.17 7.66
C LEU A 79 -0.46 0.74 7.50
N PHE A 80 -0.57 1.99 7.96
CA PHE A 80 0.50 3.00 7.88
C PHE A 80 1.38 3.03 9.15
N ASP A 81 1.04 2.24 10.17
CA ASP A 81 1.85 2.11 11.37
C ASP A 81 2.89 0.99 11.20
N GLU A 82 4.15 1.26 11.52
CA GLU A 82 5.23 0.27 11.38
C GLU A 82 5.05 -0.93 12.31
N LYS A 83 4.42 -0.75 13.48
CA LYS A 83 4.14 -1.83 14.44
C LYS A 83 3.12 -2.83 13.90
N PHE A 84 2.25 -2.40 12.97
CA PHE A 84 1.31 -3.30 12.30
C PHE A 84 2.03 -4.44 11.57
N TRP A 85 3.20 -4.15 11.00
CA TRP A 85 3.98 -5.10 10.21
C TRP A 85 5.05 -5.85 11.03
N LYS A 86 5.47 -5.33 12.18
CA LYS A 86 6.54 -5.91 13.02
C LYS A 86 6.16 -7.20 13.77
N ASN A 87 4.88 -7.50 13.92
CA ASN A 87 4.42 -8.65 14.71
C ASN A 87 4.42 -9.99 13.96
N PHE A 88 5.13 -10.11 12.83
CA PHE A 88 5.04 -11.26 11.93
C PHE A 88 6.33 -11.57 11.18
#